data_AF-A0A6U5C606-F1
#
_entry.id   AF-A0A6U5C606-F1
#
_cell.length_a   1.000
_cell.length_b   1.000
_cell.length_c   1.000
_cell.angle_alpha   90.00
_cell.angle_beta   90.00
_cell.angle_gamma   90.00
#
_symmetry.space_group_name_H-M   'P 1'
#
loop_
_entity.id
_entity.type
_entity.pdbx_description
1 polymer ?
#
loop_
_entity_poly.entity_id
_entity_poly.type
_entity_poly.pdbx_seq_one_letter_code
_entity_poly.pdbx_strand_id
1 'polypeptide(L)'
;SPPPLSSFLLSQAKIAHYPVITWYTLPVKMILEPLFYWAMLVFLGNCGLMLVLAMRIFKHTELEEDHLNPVDFAKALEWYFPVELCLHAGLMAMIFWFHFSYWLLLLNIPMLGWNVMQLVDNSYKVDPSKVWSQDWKKQNQRKTMIYLVFYGVCFAAYLYNVVAVILHFGENGYPRAKGVHMPPHMKDYIPAQ
;
A
#
# COMPACT_ATOMS: atom_id res chain seq x y z
N SER A 1 15.12 26.48 -28.57
CA SER A 1 13.87 26.22 -29.32
C SER A 1 13.36 24.85 -28.94
N PRO A 2 12.08 24.67 -28.60
CA PRO A 2 11.55 23.33 -28.35
C PRO A 2 11.70 22.49 -29.63
N PRO A 3 11.99 21.18 -29.54
CA PRO A 3 12.09 20.33 -30.72
C PRO A 3 10.75 20.36 -31.49
N PRO A 4 10.79 20.33 -32.84
CA PRO A 4 9.60 20.46 -33.65
C PRO A 4 8.66 19.26 -33.40
N LEU A 5 7.36 19.53 -33.25
CA LEU A 5 6.30 18.55 -32.99
C LEU A 5 6.33 17.36 -33.96
N SER A 6 6.83 17.58 -35.18
CA SER A 6 7.04 16.56 -36.21
C SER A 6 8.01 15.45 -35.80
N SER A 7 9.06 15.77 -35.03
CA SER A 7 10.05 14.78 -34.55
C SER A 7 9.47 13.86 -33.47
N PHE A 8 8.59 14.39 -32.62
CA PHE A 8 7.88 13.62 -31.59
C PHE A 8 6.84 12.70 -32.22
N LEU A 9 6.09 13.21 -33.21
CA LEU A 9 5.12 12.41 -33.96
C LEU A 9 5.80 11.33 -34.83
N LEU A 10 6.98 11.59 -35.41
CA LEU A 10 7.78 10.61 -36.16
C LEU A 10 8.33 9.49 -35.26
N SER A 11 8.69 9.82 -34.02
CA SER A 11 9.08 8.83 -33.00
C SER A 11 7.90 7.90 -32.67
N GLN A 12 6.72 8.47 -32.41
CA GLN A 12 5.50 7.71 -32.15
C GLN A 12 5.06 6.87 -33.36
N ALA A 13 5.20 7.40 -34.58
CA ALA A 13 4.86 6.68 -35.82
C ALA A 13 5.82 5.53 -36.16
N LYS A 14 7.12 5.64 -35.84
CA LYS A 14 8.09 4.55 -36.05
C LYS A 14 7.86 3.38 -35.09
N ILE A 15 7.33 3.62 -33.90
CA ILE A 15 6.96 2.57 -32.94
C ILE A 15 5.81 1.70 -33.49
N ALA A 16 4.90 2.28 -34.27
CA ALA A 16 3.79 1.55 -34.90
C ALA A 16 4.23 0.59 -36.02
N HIS A 17 5.42 0.77 -36.60
CA HIS A 17 5.89 0.00 -37.76
C HIS A 17 6.63 -1.31 -37.42
N TYR A 18 6.83 -1.62 -36.13
CA TYR A 18 7.46 -2.88 -35.66
C TYR A 18 6.44 -3.78 -34.97
N PRO A 19 5.57 -4.48 -35.73
CA PRO A 19 4.51 -5.31 -35.14
C PRO A 19 5.08 -6.41 -34.24
N VAL A 20 6.21 -7.03 -34.60
CA VAL A 20 6.75 -8.17 -33.84
C VAL A 20 7.14 -7.80 -32.41
N ILE A 21 7.64 -6.58 -32.16
CA ILE A 21 8.05 -6.14 -30.80
C ILE A 21 6.82 -5.76 -29.96
N THR A 22 5.78 -5.19 -30.59
CA THR A 22 4.55 -4.83 -29.89
C THR A 22 3.79 -6.09 -29.43
N TRP A 23 3.70 -7.16 -30.24
CA TRP A 23 2.97 -8.38 -29.85
C TRP A 23 3.54 -9.08 -28.58
N TYR A 24 4.84 -9.03 -28.33
CA TYR A 24 5.45 -9.62 -27.12
C TYR A 24 5.41 -8.69 -25.90
N THR A 25 5.41 -7.38 -26.10
CA THR A 25 5.38 -6.39 -25.00
C THR A 25 3.97 -6.01 -24.54
N LEU A 26 2.96 -6.17 -25.41
CA LEU A 26 1.53 -5.95 -25.11
C LEU A 26 0.98 -6.85 -23.99
N PRO A 27 1.17 -8.19 -23.97
CA PRO A 27 0.61 -9.04 -22.91
C PRO A 27 1.25 -8.76 -21.55
N VAL A 28 2.55 -8.44 -21.52
CA VAL A 28 3.26 -8.11 -20.27
C VAL A 28 2.79 -6.76 -19.73
N LYS A 29 2.68 -5.72 -20.57
CA LYS A 29 2.17 -4.41 -20.15
C LYS A 29 0.71 -4.46 -19.68
N MET A 30 -0.14 -5.24 -20.36
CA MET A 30 -1.54 -5.39 -20.01
C MET A 30 -1.76 -6.01 -18.62
N ILE A 31 -0.83 -6.85 -18.15
CA ILE A 31 -0.87 -7.47 -16.82
C ILE A 31 -0.14 -6.62 -15.77
N LEU A 32 0.93 -5.93 -16.16
CA LEU A 32 1.80 -5.21 -15.22
C LEU A 32 1.26 -3.84 -14.80
N GLU A 33 0.55 -3.15 -15.69
CA GLU A 33 -0.15 -1.88 -15.39
C GLU A 33 -1.15 -2.02 -14.22
N PRO A 34 -2.15 -2.94 -14.24
CA PRO A 34 -3.10 -3.08 -13.14
C PRO A 34 -2.42 -3.55 -11.83
N LEU A 35 -1.34 -4.33 -11.92
CA LEU A 35 -0.59 -4.79 -10.75
C LEU A 35 0.08 -3.63 -10.01
N PHE A 36 0.62 -2.65 -10.74
CA PHE A 36 1.22 -1.46 -10.15
C PHE A 36 0.18 -0.62 -9.37
N TYR A 37 -0.94 -0.28 -10.00
CA TYR A 37 -2.02 0.47 -9.34
C TYR A 37 -2.55 -0.26 -8.12
N TRP A 38 -2.67 -1.58 -8.22
CA TRP A 38 -3.12 -2.42 -7.12
C TRP A 38 -2.13 -2.44 -5.94
N ALA A 39 -0.85 -2.64 -6.20
CA ALA A 39 0.19 -2.63 -5.17
C ALA A 39 0.25 -1.28 -4.45
N MET A 40 0.12 -0.18 -5.21
CA MET A 40 0.02 1.17 -4.65
C MET A 40 -1.20 1.34 -3.76
N LEU A 41 -2.36 0.82 -4.16
CA LEU A 41 -3.60 0.93 -3.40
C LEU A 41 -3.48 0.19 -2.05
N VAL A 42 -2.95 -1.04 -2.05
CA VAL A 42 -2.72 -1.80 -0.80
C VAL A 42 -1.72 -1.11 0.11
N PHE A 43 -0.63 -0.58 -0.46
CA PHE A 43 0.34 0.19 0.29
C PHE A 43 -0.28 1.42 0.95
N LEU A 44 -1.05 2.22 0.19
CA LEU A 44 -1.76 3.39 0.72
C LEU A 44 -2.81 3.02 1.77
N GLY A 45 -3.52 1.90 1.59
CA GLY A 45 -4.45 1.36 2.58
C GLY A 45 -3.75 1.03 3.91
N ASN A 46 -2.56 0.41 3.85
CA ASN A 46 -1.76 0.13 5.04
C ASN A 46 -1.26 1.41 5.72
N CYS A 47 -0.84 2.42 4.94
CA CYS A 47 -0.50 3.74 5.48
C CYS A 47 -1.69 4.38 6.21
N GLY A 48 -2.90 4.26 5.66
CA GLY A 48 -4.13 4.72 6.30
C GLY A 48 -4.40 4.02 7.64
N LEU A 49 -4.21 2.71 7.71
CA LEU A 49 -4.34 1.95 8.97
C LEU A 49 -3.32 2.39 10.03
N MET A 50 -2.06 2.58 9.63
CA MET A 50 -1.04 3.09 10.54
C MET A 50 -1.38 4.49 11.05
N LEU A 51 -1.95 5.35 10.20
CA LEU A 51 -2.40 6.68 10.60
C LEU A 51 -3.53 6.60 11.64
N VAL A 52 -4.54 5.76 11.43
CA VAL A 52 -5.62 5.56 12.41
C VAL A 52 -5.08 5.08 13.76
N LEU A 53 -4.12 4.15 13.76
CA LEU A 53 -3.46 3.69 15.00
C LEU A 53 -2.63 4.78 15.67
N ALA A 54 -1.91 5.59 14.89
CA ALA A 54 -1.17 6.74 15.41
C ALA A 54 -2.10 7.76 16.05
N MET A 55 -3.25 8.05 15.44
CA MET A 55 -4.29 8.92 16.02
C MET A 55 -4.82 8.34 17.34
N ARG A 56 -4.97 7.02 17.43
CA ARG A 56 -5.40 6.32 18.65
C ARG A 56 -4.38 6.46 19.78
N ILE A 57 -3.08 6.33 19.48
CA ILE A 57 -1.99 6.56 20.44
C ILE A 57 -1.97 8.02 20.90
N PHE A 58 -2.11 8.96 19.97
CA PHE A 58 -2.16 10.38 20.30
C PHE A 58 -3.31 10.71 21.27
N LYS A 59 -4.50 10.13 21.06
CA LYS A 59 -5.62 10.26 22.01
C LYS A 59 -5.34 9.66 23.38
N HIS A 60 -4.56 8.58 23.46
CA HIS A 60 -4.10 8.07 24.74
C HIS A 60 -3.18 9.05 25.45
N THR A 61 -2.28 9.72 24.73
CA THR A 61 -1.38 10.73 25.29
C THR A 61 -2.15 11.98 25.77
N GLU A 62 -3.14 12.47 25.01
CA GLU A 62 -4.00 13.59 25.46
C GLU A 62 -4.77 13.26 26.75
N LEU A 63 -5.17 11.99 26.91
CA LEU A 63 -5.81 11.52 28.15
C LEU A 63 -4.81 11.43 29.33
N GLU A 64 -3.54 11.08 29.07
CA GLU A 64 -2.49 11.00 30.09
C GLU A 64 -2.05 12.37 30.61
N GLU A 65 -2.04 13.37 29.72
CA GLU A 65 -1.73 14.76 30.04
C GLU A 65 -2.92 15.52 30.69
N ASP A 66 -4.04 14.83 30.95
CA ASP A 66 -5.29 15.39 31.50
C ASP A 66 -5.91 16.50 30.61
N HIS A 67 -5.56 16.51 29.32
CA HIS A 67 -6.07 17.46 28.33
C HIS A 67 -7.45 17.04 27.76
N LEU A 68 -7.85 15.79 27.96
CA LEU A 68 -9.08 15.21 27.40
C LEU A 68 -9.92 14.49 28.46
N ASN A 69 -11.22 14.78 28.48
CA ASN A 69 -12.18 14.13 29.38
C ASN A 69 -12.34 12.63 29.02
N PRO A 70 -12.36 11.70 29.99
CA PRO A 70 -12.52 10.25 29.77
C PRO A 70 -13.78 9.85 28.98
N VAL A 71 -14.88 10.60 29.12
CA VAL A 71 -16.13 10.29 28.41
C VAL A 71 -15.98 10.58 26.92
N ASP A 72 -15.29 11.67 26.57
CA ASP A 72 -15.04 12.05 25.19
C ASP A 72 -13.97 11.15 24.56
N PHE A 73 -12.98 10.74 25.35
CA PHE A 73 -12.02 9.71 24.97
C PHE A 73 -12.70 8.35 24.67
N ALA A 74 -13.59 7.88 25.54
CA ALA A 74 -14.29 6.60 25.35
C ALA A 74 -15.11 6.60 24.05
N LYS A 75 -15.87 7.67 23.78
CA LYS A 75 -16.62 7.84 22.53
C LYS A 75 -15.71 7.87 21.29
N ALA A 76 -14.57 8.55 21.39
CA ALA A 76 -13.61 8.59 20.30
C ALA A 76 -13.05 7.18 20.01
N LEU A 77 -12.69 6.43 21.05
CA LEU A 77 -12.14 5.07 20.91
C LEU A 77 -13.18 4.09 20.33
N GLU A 78 -14.44 4.20 20.75
CA GLU A 78 -15.56 3.46 20.18
C GLU A 78 -15.77 3.76 18.70
N TRP A 79 -15.50 4.99 18.25
CA TRP A 79 -15.56 5.38 16.84
C TRP A 79 -14.36 4.87 16.02
N TYR A 80 -13.16 4.87 16.60
CA TYR A 80 -11.96 4.42 15.88
C TYR A 80 -11.95 2.92 15.60
N PHE A 81 -12.49 2.09 16.49
CA PHE A 81 -12.52 0.64 16.32
C PHE A 81 -13.23 0.17 15.02
N PRO A 82 -14.48 0.58 14.72
CA PRO A 82 -15.16 0.17 13.49
C PRO A 82 -14.48 0.74 12.25
N VAL A 83 -13.89 1.94 12.33
CA VAL A 83 -13.14 2.52 11.21
C VAL A 83 -11.90 1.68 10.89
N GLU A 84 -11.15 1.26 11.91
CA GLU A 84 -10.00 0.35 11.76
C GLU A 84 -10.43 -1.00 11.17
N LEU A 85 -11.52 -1.58 11.70
CA LEU A 85 -12.04 -2.86 11.22
C LEU A 85 -12.46 -2.79 9.75
N CYS A 86 -13.19 -1.74 9.36
CA CYS A 86 -13.62 -1.51 7.98
C CYS A 86 -12.41 -1.33 7.05
N LEU A 87 -11.40 -0.56 7.46
CA LEU A 87 -10.17 -0.38 6.68
C LEU A 87 -9.39 -1.68 6.52
N HIS A 88 -9.24 -2.46 7.60
CA HIS A 88 -8.53 -3.73 7.57
C HIS A 88 -9.26 -4.78 6.73
N ALA A 89 -10.59 -4.90 6.88
CA ALA A 89 -11.41 -5.79 6.07
C ALA A 89 -11.40 -5.38 4.59
N GLY A 90 -11.43 -4.07 4.29
CA GLY A 90 -11.28 -3.56 2.93
C GLY A 90 -9.93 -3.91 2.31
N LEU A 91 -8.85 -3.72 3.07
CA LEU A 91 -7.49 -4.09 2.63
C LEU A 91 -7.37 -5.58 2.35
N MET A 92 -7.94 -6.43 3.21
CA MET A 92 -8.00 -7.88 3.01
C MET A 92 -8.76 -8.28 1.75
N ALA A 93 -9.94 -7.69 1.53
CA ALA A 93 -10.73 -7.95 0.33
C ALA A 93 -9.96 -7.56 -0.94
N MET A 94 -9.21 -6.45 -0.89
CA MET A 94 -8.35 -6.01 -1.99
C MET A 94 -7.19 -7.00 -2.26
N ILE A 95 -6.57 -7.58 -1.22
CA ILE A 95 -5.56 -8.64 -1.32
C ILE A 95 -6.10 -9.93 -1.92
N PHE A 96 -7.29 -10.34 -1.50
CA PHE A 96 -7.90 -11.56 -1.98
C PHE A 96 -8.29 -11.47 -3.46
N TRP A 97 -8.81 -10.33 -3.91
CA TRP A 97 -9.41 -10.21 -5.24
C TRP A 97 -8.41 -10.20 -6.41
N PHE A 98 -7.22 -9.61 -6.24
CA PHE A 98 -6.35 -9.30 -7.39
C PHE A 98 -5.03 -10.07 -7.43
N HIS A 99 -4.45 -10.45 -6.29
CA HIS A 99 -3.08 -10.99 -6.28
C HIS A 99 -3.01 -12.47 -5.87
N PHE A 100 -4.02 -13.01 -5.15
CA PHE A 100 -3.98 -14.39 -4.61
C PHE A 100 -2.61 -14.72 -3.95
N SER A 101 -1.94 -13.72 -3.36
CA SER A 101 -0.65 -13.92 -2.72
C SER A 101 -0.89 -14.56 -1.36
N TYR A 102 -0.79 -15.89 -1.32
CA TYR A 102 -0.96 -16.69 -0.10
C TYR A 102 -0.07 -16.20 1.05
N TRP A 103 1.12 -15.68 0.73
CA TRP A 103 2.08 -15.15 1.72
C TRP A 103 1.59 -13.87 2.38
N LEU A 104 1.06 -12.92 1.61
CA LEU A 104 0.53 -11.67 2.17
C LEU A 104 -0.76 -11.91 2.96
N LEU A 105 -1.56 -12.89 2.54
CA LEU A 105 -2.76 -13.28 3.27
C LEU A 105 -2.39 -13.94 4.61
N LEU A 106 -1.41 -14.85 4.63
CA LEU A 106 -0.95 -15.52 5.84
C LEU A 106 -0.38 -14.55 6.88
N LEU A 107 0.35 -13.52 6.43
CA LEU A 107 0.85 -12.45 7.30
C LEU A 107 -0.29 -11.79 8.07
N ASN A 108 -1.44 -11.62 7.40
CA ASN A 108 -2.59 -10.82 7.81
C ASN A 108 -3.64 -11.60 8.62
N ILE A 109 -3.68 -12.93 8.52
CA ILE A 109 -4.56 -13.83 9.31
C ILE A 109 -4.54 -13.55 10.83
N PRO A 110 -3.38 -13.43 11.51
CA PRO A 110 -3.36 -13.23 12.97
C PRO A 110 -4.11 -11.96 13.41
N MET A 111 -4.05 -10.88 12.62
CA MET A 111 -4.78 -9.65 12.92
C MET A 111 -6.27 -9.77 12.68
N LEU A 112 -6.67 -10.50 11.63
CA LEU A 112 -8.07 -10.77 11.38
C LEU A 112 -8.69 -11.56 12.53
N GLY A 113 -8.01 -12.62 12.99
CA GLY A 113 -8.47 -13.44 14.11
C GLY A 113 -8.67 -12.61 15.37
N TRP A 114 -7.73 -11.72 15.68
CA TRP A 114 -7.85 -10.85 16.84
C TRP A 114 -8.99 -9.82 16.70
N ASN A 115 -9.13 -9.20 15.53
CA ASN A 115 -10.20 -8.22 15.28
C ASN A 115 -11.59 -8.87 15.35
N VAL A 116 -11.73 -10.11 14.86
CA VAL A 116 -12.97 -10.89 14.98
C VAL A 116 -13.26 -11.22 16.45
N MET A 117 -12.26 -11.64 17.23
CA MET A 117 -12.44 -11.93 18.65
C MET A 117 -12.95 -10.70 19.42
N GLN A 118 -12.39 -9.52 19.13
CA GLN A 118 -12.84 -8.27 19.76
C GLN A 118 -14.26 -7.86 19.36
N LEU A 119 -14.68 -8.18 18.12
CA LEU A 119 -16.04 -7.96 17.65
C LEU A 119 -17.05 -8.88 18.36
N VAL A 120 -16.71 -10.16 18.52
CA VAL A 120 -17.54 -11.16 19.20
C VAL A 120 -17.69 -10.81 20.69
N ASP A 121 -16.59 -10.43 21.35
CA ASP A 121 -16.59 -10.09 22.78
C ASP A 121 -17.20 -8.71 23.08
N ASN A 122 -17.68 -7.96 22.08
CA ASN A 122 -18.15 -6.57 22.20
C ASN A 122 -17.16 -5.66 22.97
N SER A 123 -15.87 -6.02 22.95
CA SER A 123 -14.81 -5.33 23.71
C SER A 123 -14.45 -3.96 23.14
N TYR A 124 -15.14 -3.54 22.08
CA TYR A 124 -15.04 -2.21 21.49
C TYR A 124 -15.77 -1.13 22.30
N LYS A 125 -16.76 -1.50 23.13
CA LYS A 125 -17.47 -0.56 24.00
C LYS A 125 -16.61 -0.23 25.21
N VAL A 126 -16.28 1.04 25.38
CA VAL A 126 -15.32 1.49 26.39
C VAL A 126 -16.09 2.13 27.54
N ASP A 127 -16.08 1.48 28.69
CA ASP A 127 -16.69 2.02 29.90
C ASP A 127 -15.81 3.15 30.47
N PRO A 128 -16.30 4.41 30.48
CA PRO A 128 -15.51 5.56 30.92
C PRO A 128 -15.09 5.48 32.39
N SER A 129 -15.79 4.69 33.22
CA SER A 129 -15.40 4.49 34.62
C SER A 129 -14.11 3.68 34.77
N LYS A 130 -13.83 2.76 33.83
CA LYS A 130 -12.65 1.88 33.84
C LYS A 130 -11.42 2.51 33.18
N VAL A 131 -11.62 3.55 32.37
CA VAL A 131 -10.56 4.30 31.65
C VAL A 131 -9.52 4.90 32.60
N TRP A 132 -9.91 5.23 33.83
CA TRP A 132 -9.00 5.79 34.83
C TRP A 132 -8.02 4.78 35.43
N SER A 133 -8.33 3.49 35.34
CA SER A 133 -7.43 2.46 35.86
C SER A 133 -6.13 2.45 35.06
N GLN A 134 -5.02 2.61 35.79
CA GLN A 134 -3.68 2.55 35.22
C GLN A 134 -3.43 1.21 34.50
N ASP A 135 -4.02 0.13 35.01
CA ASP A 135 -3.90 -1.20 34.40
C ASP A 135 -4.63 -1.28 33.06
N TRP A 136 -5.82 -0.69 32.97
CA TRP A 136 -6.58 -0.66 31.72
C TRP A 136 -5.87 0.17 30.65
N LYS A 137 -5.36 1.36 31.01
CA LYS A 137 -4.61 2.23 30.10
C LYS A 137 -3.37 1.54 29.55
N LYS A 138 -2.52 0.99 30.42
CA LYS A 138 -1.30 0.27 30.02
C LYS A 138 -1.61 -0.92 29.13
N GLN A 139 -2.65 -1.69 29.42
CA GLN A 139 -3.04 -2.82 28.59
C GLN A 139 -3.51 -2.37 27.20
N ASN A 140 -4.35 -1.34 27.10
CA ASN A 140 -4.87 -0.88 25.81
C ASN A 140 -3.80 -0.18 24.96
N GLN A 141 -2.93 0.60 25.60
CA GLN A 141 -1.79 1.24 24.93
C GLN A 141 -0.80 0.19 24.42
N ARG A 142 -0.47 -0.84 25.23
CA ARG A 142 0.39 -1.95 24.81
C ARG A 142 -0.21 -2.72 23.64
N LYS A 143 -1.52 -3.00 23.66
CA LYS A 143 -2.23 -3.60 22.52
C LYS A 143 -2.07 -2.72 21.27
N THR A 144 -2.36 -1.43 21.37
CA THR A 144 -2.23 -0.48 20.25
C THR A 144 -0.79 -0.41 19.71
N MET A 145 0.22 -0.49 20.58
CA MET A 145 1.63 -0.50 20.19
C MET A 145 2.00 -1.78 19.44
N ILE A 146 1.54 -2.95 19.88
CA ILE A 146 1.77 -4.22 19.18
C ILE A 146 1.16 -4.17 17.78
N TYR A 147 -0.05 -3.64 17.66
CA TYR A 147 -0.72 -3.41 16.38
C TYR A 147 0.12 -2.53 15.46
N LEU A 148 0.59 -1.39 15.97
CA LEU A 148 1.41 -0.47 15.19
C LEU A 148 2.69 -1.14 14.66
N VAL A 149 3.38 -1.92 15.51
CA VAL A 149 4.58 -2.67 15.11
C VAL A 149 4.23 -3.69 14.03
N PHE A 150 3.13 -4.43 14.19
CA PHE A 150 2.67 -5.39 13.19
C PHE A 150 2.41 -4.72 11.83
N TYR A 151 1.63 -3.63 11.80
CA TYR A 151 1.39 -2.90 10.56
C TYR A 151 2.64 -2.22 9.99
N GLY A 152 3.63 -1.91 10.84
CA GLY A 152 4.96 -1.47 10.42
C GLY A 152 5.76 -2.57 9.71
N VAL A 153 5.65 -3.82 10.17
CA VAL A 153 6.24 -4.97 9.46
C VAL A 153 5.52 -5.19 8.13
N CYS A 154 4.19 -5.12 8.12
CA CYS A 154 3.39 -5.17 6.88
C CYS A 154 3.76 -4.03 5.93
N PHE A 155 4.02 -2.83 6.44
CA PHE A 155 4.44 -1.68 5.65
C PHE A 155 5.74 -1.97 4.88
N ALA A 156 6.75 -2.53 5.53
CA ALA A 156 7.99 -2.92 4.88
C ALA A 156 7.76 -3.98 3.79
N ALA A 157 6.91 -4.97 4.07
CA ALA A 157 6.56 -6.01 3.10
C ALA A 157 5.80 -5.45 1.88
N TYR A 158 4.84 -4.55 2.07
CA TYR A 158 4.11 -3.91 0.98
C TYR A 158 5.00 -2.97 0.17
N LEU A 159 5.87 -2.20 0.84
CA LEU A 159 6.84 -1.34 0.18
C LEU A 159 7.78 -2.15 -0.73
N TYR A 160 8.26 -3.31 -0.26
CA TYR A 160 9.04 -4.23 -1.07
C TYR A 160 8.31 -4.65 -2.36
N ASN A 161 7.03 -5.00 -2.25
CA ASN A 161 6.22 -5.38 -3.42
C ASN A 161 6.06 -4.20 -4.41
N VAL A 162 5.80 -2.98 -3.92
CA VAL A 162 5.74 -1.79 -4.76
C VAL A 162 7.06 -1.57 -5.51
N VAL A 163 8.20 -1.62 -4.80
CA VAL A 163 9.53 -1.44 -5.41
C VAL A 163 9.82 -2.55 -6.42
N ALA A 164 9.50 -3.81 -6.12
CA ALA A 164 9.69 -4.93 -7.04
C ALA A 164 8.89 -4.74 -8.34
N VAL A 165 7.64 -4.29 -8.25
CA VAL A 165 6.80 -4.00 -9.42
C VAL A 165 7.37 -2.83 -10.23
N ILE A 166 7.83 -1.77 -9.57
CA ILE A 166 8.48 -0.62 -10.25
C ILE A 166 9.75 -1.05 -10.99
N LEU A 167 10.60 -1.86 -10.36
CA LEU A 167 11.84 -2.35 -10.98
C LEU A 167 11.53 -3.20 -12.22
N HIS A 168 10.56 -4.10 -12.12
CA HIS A 168 10.13 -4.93 -13.24
C HIS A 168 9.51 -4.10 -14.37
N PHE A 169 8.77 -3.04 -14.03
CA PHE A 169 8.24 -2.09 -15.01
C PHE A 169 9.37 -1.32 -15.71
N GLY A 170 10.39 -0.90 -14.96
CA GLY A 170 11.58 -0.22 -15.49
C GLY A 170 12.40 -1.07 -16.46
N GLU A 171 12.55 -2.37 -16.18
CA GLU A 171 13.25 -3.30 -17.08
C GLU A 171 12.47 -3.62 -18.37
N ASN A 172 11.14 -3.69 -18.31
CA ASN A 172 10.28 -4.01 -19.45
C ASN A 172 9.86 -2.78 -20.29
N GLY A 173 10.06 -1.57 -19.76
CA GLY A 173 9.67 -0.30 -20.39
C GLY A 173 10.59 0.17 -21.51
N TYR A 174 11.84 -0.30 -21.54
CA TYR A 174 12.81 -0.02 -22.60
C TYR A 174 13.38 -1.33 -23.12
N PRO A 175 13.25 -1.65 -24.42
CA PRO A 175 14.06 -2.71 -24.99
C PRO A 175 15.52 -2.27 -24.82
N ARG A 176 16.21 -2.87 -23.86
CA ARG A 176 17.65 -2.70 -23.70
C ARG A 176 18.23 -3.08 -25.05
N ALA A 177 18.85 -2.12 -25.75
CA ALA A 177 19.50 -2.31 -27.04
C ALA A 177 20.77 -3.17 -26.92
N LYS A 178 20.70 -4.28 -26.18
CA LYS A 178 21.73 -5.31 -26.12
C LYS A 178 21.42 -6.31 -27.22
N GLY A 179 22.01 -6.08 -28.38
CA GLY A 179 22.25 -7.15 -29.37
C GLY A 179 21.39 -7.17 -30.62
N VAL A 180 20.50 -6.19 -30.86
CA VAL A 180 19.87 -6.08 -32.18
C VAL A 180 20.90 -5.50 -33.15
N HIS A 181 21.29 -6.29 -34.15
CA HIS A 181 22.18 -5.86 -35.22
C HIS A 181 21.52 -4.65 -35.94
N MET A 182 21.88 -3.44 -35.52
CA MET A 182 21.33 -2.22 -36.11
C MET A 182 21.82 -2.13 -37.56
N PRO A 183 20.93 -1.90 -38.53
CA PRO A 183 21.35 -1.67 -39.90
C PRO A 183 22.24 -0.41 -39.96
N PRO A 184 23.29 -0.39 -40.81
CA PRO A 184 24.35 0.61 -40.76
C PRO A 184 23.86 2.07 -40.76
N HIS A 185 22.75 2.34 -41.45
CA HIS A 185 22.19 3.68 -41.64
C HIS A 185 21.54 4.31 -40.39
N MET A 186 21.36 3.55 -39.29
CA MET A 186 20.78 4.08 -38.05
C MET A 186 21.82 4.52 -37.00
N LYS A 187 23.11 4.24 -37.22
CA LYS A 187 24.17 4.62 -36.26
C LYS A 187 24.37 6.13 -36.18
N ASP A 188 24.05 6.85 -37.26
CA ASP A 188 24.27 8.29 -37.38
C ASP A 188 23.18 9.13 -36.69
N TYR A 189 22.11 8.50 -36.20
CA TYR A 189 20.97 9.17 -35.57
C TYR A 189 20.97 9.09 -34.04
N ILE A 190 22.00 8.50 -33.43
CA ILE A 190 22.18 8.56 -31.98
C ILE A 190 22.85 9.90 -31.66
N PRO A 191 22.19 10.86 -30.99
CA PRO A 191 22.90 12.02 -30.47
C PRO A 191 23.96 11.51 -29.49
N ALA A 192 25.22 11.86 -29.77
CA ALA A 192 26.32 11.61 -28.84
C ALA A 192 25.95 12.19 -27.47
N GLN A 193 26.04 11.36 -26.44
CA GLN A 193 25.87 11.78 -25.05
C GLN A 193 26.89 12.84 -24.67
#